data_AF-A0A949Y1U4-F1
#
_entry.id   AF-A0A949Y1U4-F1
#
_cell.length_a   1.000
_cell.length_b   1.000
_cell.length_c   1.000
_cell.angle_alpha   90.00
_cell.angle_beta   90.00
_cell.angle_gamma   90.00
#
_symmetry.space_group_name_H-M   'P 1'
#
loop_
_entity.id
_entity.type
_entity.pdbx_description
1 polymer ?
#
loop_
_entity_poly.entity_id
_entity_poly.type
_entity_poly.pdbx_seq_one_letter_code
_entity_poly.pdbx_strand_id
1 'polypeptide(L)'
;MSTVAPEVRGVQPAPTPPVRHGTCRLTLTIDGTEYRLSRSPAARAAWHLKRMAEPRKGTVYCVLTHKCVVSCTCPDSIMNGAVCKHVRALKALGLVARRATPEAVRAARHPEGGAS
;
A
#
# COMPACT_ATOMS: atom_id res chain seq x y z
N MET A 1 33.63 37.75 54.70
CA MET A 1 33.16 37.81 53.31
C MET A 1 33.24 36.40 52.74
N SER A 2 32.10 35.76 52.47
CA SER A 2 32.02 34.33 52.13
C SER A 2 31.83 34.19 50.62
N THR A 3 32.82 33.62 49.93
CA THR A 3 32.80 33.43 48.47
C THR A 3 32.16 32.07 48.16
N VAL A 4 30.98 32.07 47.55
CA VAL A 4 30.32 30.84 47.08
C VAL A 4 30.80 30.54 45.66
N ALA A 5 31.33 29.33 45.45
CA ALA A 5 31.77 28.84 44.14
C ALA A 5 30.57 28.52 43.23
N PRO A 6 30.67 28.70 41.90
CA PRO A 6 29.55 28.48 40.99
C PRO A 6 29.29 26.97 40.80
N GLU A 7 28.03 26.56 40.95
CA GLU A 7 27.59 25.19 40.68
C GLU A 7 27.81 24.83 39.20
N VAL A 8 28.50 23.72 38.97
CA VAL A 8 28.68 23.11 37.66
C VAL A 8 27.34 22.54 37.21
N ARG A 9 26.70 23.16 36.22
CA ARG A 9 25.51 22.61 35.54
C ARG A 9 25.86 21.23 34.97
N GLY A 10 25.31 20.19 35.58
CA GLY A 10 25.44 18.82 35.11
C GLY A 10 25.04 18.67 33.66
N VAL A 11 25.92 18.06 32.86
CA VAL A 11 25.65 17.67 31.48
C VAL A 11 24.57 16.59 31.52
N GLN A 12 23.35 16.94 31.10
CA GLN A 12 22.27 15.97 30.99
C GLN A 12 22.62 15.01 29.82
N PRO A 13 22.71 13.69 30.04
CA PRO A 13 23.07 12.74 28.98
C PRO A 13 21.98 12.75 27.91
N ALA A 14 22.42 12.77 26.64
CA ALA A 14 21.52 12.77 25.50
C ALA A 14 20.60 11.54 25.53
N PRO A 15 19.30 11.68 25.21
CA PRO A 15 18.37 10.56 25.19
C PRO A 15 18.85 9.50 24.18
N THR A 16 18.84 8.25 24.62
CA THR A 16 19.23 7.10 23.80
C THR A 16 18.37 7.03 22.53
N PRO A 17 18.97 6.83 21.34
CA PRO A 17 18.22 6.81 20.09
C PRO A 17 17.21 5.64 20.11
N PRO A 18 15.96 5.87 19.65
CA PRO A 18 14.91 4.86 19.72
C PRO A 18 15.32 3.58 18.98
N VAL A 19 15.09 2.43 19.62
CA VAL A 19 15.34 1.11 19.04
C VAL A 19 14.48 0.96 17.79
N ARG A 20 15.11 0.85 16.62
CA ARG A 20 14.39 0.61 15.38
C ARG A 20 13.93 -0.85 15.37
N HIS A 21 12.62 -1.07 15.51
CA HIS A 21 12.02 -2.36 15.22
C HIS A 21 12.36 -2.76 13.77
N GLY A 22 12.72 -4.02 13.54
CA GLY A 22 13.17 -4.51 12.24
C GLY A 22 12.12 -4.34 11.12
N THR A 23 12.52 -4.56 9.87
CA THR A 23 11.60 -4.48 8.72
C THR A 23 10.64 -5.65 8.65
N CYS A 24 9.32 -5.37 8.76
CA CYS A 24 8.25 -6.33 8.47
C CYS A 24 8.00 -6.44 6.95
N ARG A 25 7.62 -7.63 6.47
CA ARG A 25 7.70 -7.99 5.04
C ARG A 25 6.43 -8.74 4.57
N LEU A 26 5.34 -8.00 4.36
CA LEU A 26 4.00 -8.56 4.12
C LEU A 26 3.93 -9.46 2.88
N THR A 27 3.46 -10.68 3.07
CA THR A 27 3.09 -11.63 2.00
C THR A 27 1.61 -11.95 2.09
N LEU A 28 1.00 -12.23 0.95
CA LEU A 28 -0.34 -12.78 0.89
C LEU A 28 -0.42 -13.85 -0.19
N THR A 29 -1.35 -14.77 0.00
CA THR A 29 -1.65 -15.81 -0.98
C THR A 29 -3.02 -15.53 -1.57
N ILE A 30 -3.10 -15.39 -2.90
CA ILE A 30 -4.38 -15.30 -3.61
C ILE A 30 -4.48 -16.53 -4.47
N ASP A 31 -5.50 -17.36 -4.24
CA ASP A 31 -5.81 -18.47 -5.15
C ASP A 31 -4.58 -19.38 -5.36
N GLY A 32 -3.98 -19.80 -4.24
CA GLY A 32 -2.76 -20.62 -4.20
C GLY A 32 -1.46 -19.94 -4.64
N THR A 33 -1.51 -18.72 -5.18
CA THR A 33 -0.32 -17.99 -5.67
C THR A 33 0.19 -17.00 -4.61
N GLU A 34 1.48 -17.08 -4.28
CA GLU A 34 2.11 -16.17 -3.31
C GLU A 34 2.50 -14.83 -3.97
N TYR A 35 2.15 -13.74 -3.28
CA TYR A 35 2.51 -12.37 -3.64
C TYR A 35 3.18 -11.67 -2.45
N ARG A 36 4.25 -10.92 -2.72
CA ARG A 36 4.99 -10.15 -1.71
C ARG A 36 4.64 -8.67 -1.91
N LEU A 37 4.02 -8.06 -0.90
CA LEU A 37 3.36 -6.75 -0.98
C LEU A 37 4.30 -5.62 -0.61
N SER A 38 4.16 -4.50 -1.32
CA SER A 38 4.84 -3.25 -0.99
C SER A 38 3.97 -2.04 -1.35
N ARG A 39 4.23 -0.91 -0.70
CA ARG A 39 3.68 0.37 -1.14
C ARG A 39 4.33 0.79 -2.45
N SER A 40 3.56 1.35 -3.37
CA SER A 40 4.13 1.94 -4.57
C SER A 40 4.97 3.18 -4.21
N PRO A 41 6.17 3.34 -4.77
CA PRO A 41 6.97 4.56 -4.58
C PRO A 41 6.36 5.76 -5.32
N ALA A 42 5.60 5.52 -6.40
CA ALA A 42 5.04 6.57 -7.24
C ALA A 42 3.73 7.16 -6.68
N ALA A 43 2.96 6.39 -5.91
CA ALA A 43 1.68 6.84 -5.37
C ALA A 43 1.39 6.25 -3.99
N ARG A 44 1.09 7.12 -3.01
CA ARG A 44 0.79 6.70 -1.62
C ARG A 44 -0.43 5.78 -1.53
N ALA A 45 -1.40 5.96 -2.42
CA ALA A 45 -2.64 5.16 -2.46
C ALA A 45 -2.54 3.93 -3.38
N ALA A 46 -1.33 3.54 -3.78
CA ALA A 46 -1.10 2.35 -4.60
C ALA A 46 -0.31 1.26 -3.86
N TRP A 47 -0.68 0.02 -4.17
CA TRP A 47 -0.04 -1.19 -3.70
C TRP A 47 0.58 -1.96 -4.86
N HIS A 48 1.81 -2.42 -4.68
CA HIS A 48 2.49 -3.32 -5.60
C HIS A 48 2.40 -4.75 -5.07
N LEU A 49 1.91 -5.66 -5.91
CA LEU A 49 1.86 -7.09 -5.66
C LEU A 49 2.87 -7.76 -6.57
N LYS A 50 4.02 -8.16 -6.02
CA LYS A 50 5.03 -8.91 -6.76
C LYS A 50 4.72 -10.39 -6.64
N ARG A 51 4.44 -11.04 -7.77
CA ARG A 51 4.21 -12.49 -7.84
C ARG A 51 5.51 -13.24 -7.52
N MET A 52 5.45 -14.18 -6.60
CA MET A 52 6.62 -14.97 -6.18
C MET A 52 6.66 -16.38 -6.81
N ALA A 53 5.52 -16.86 -7.31
CA ALA A 53 5.40 -18.17 -7.93
C ALA A 53 5.52 -18.13 -9.47
N GLU A 54 6.02 -19.21 -10.05
CA GLU A 54 6.06 -19.45 -11.50
C GLU A 54 4.64 -19.58 -12.11
N PRO A 55 4.46 -19.43 -13.45
CA PRO A 55 5.46 -19.18 -14.51
C PRO A 55 5.79 -17.70 -14.76
N ARG A 56 5.22 -16.78 -13.97
CA ARG A 56 5.38 -15.33 -14.14
C ARG A 56 6.03 -14.69 -12.92
N LYS A 57 6.99 -15.39 -12.32
CA LYS A 57 7.69 -14.93 -11.12
C LYS A 57 8.33 -13.57 -11.37
N GLY A 58 8.19 -12.67 -10.41
CA GLY A 58 8.69 -11.30 -10.50
C GLY A 58 7.75 -10.30 -11.15
N THR A 59 6.65 -10.74 -11.79
CA THR A 59 5.63 -9.83 -12.32
C THR A 59 5.05 -8.98 -11.20
N VAL A 60 4.94 -7.67 -11.43
CA VAL A 60 4.37 -6.72 -10.47
C VAL A 60 3.03 -6.21 -11.00
N TYR A 61 1.98 -6.40 -10.21
CA TYR A 61 0.69 -5.77 -10.45
C TYR A 61 0.52 -4.58 -9.51
N CYS A 62 0.06 -3.46 -10.05
CA CYS A 62 -0.26 -2.27 -9.26
C CYS A 62 -1.77 -2.23 -9.04
N VAL A 63 -2.18 -1.98 -7.80
CA VAL A 63 -3.56 -1.65 -7.45
C VAL A 63 -3.58 -0.23 -6.90
N LEU A 64 -4.19 0.68 -7.65
CA LEU A 64 -4.31 2.08 -7.31
C LEU A 64 -5.73 2.37 -6.81
N THR A 65 -5.85 3.15 -5.74
CA THR A 65 -7.14 3.70 -5.30
C THR A 65 -7.10 5.23 -5.37
N HIS A 66 -8.04 5.84 -6.07
CA HIS A 66 -8.17 7.29 -6.17
C HIS A 66 -9.64 7.70 -6.15
N LYS A 67 -10.04 8.62 -5.26
CA LYS A 67 -11.43 9.10 -5.12
C LYS A 67 -12.48 7.97 -5.06
N CYS A 68 -12.23 6.94 -4.24
CA CYS A 68 -13.06 5.73 -4.16
C CYS A 68 -13.18 4.92 -5.46
N VAL A 69 -12.36 5.18 -6.47
CA VAL A 69 -12.20 4.31 -7.64
C VAL A 69 -10.98 3.44 -7.41
N VAL A 70 -11.09 2.14 -7.72
CA VAL A 70 -9.95 1.21 -7.67
C VAL A 70 -9.66 0.68 -9.07
N SER A 71 -8.39 0.67 -9.45
CA SER A 71 -7.92 0.09 -10.71
C SER A 71 -6.76 -0.86 -10.45
N CYS A 72 -6.63 -1.88 -11.29
CA CYS A 72 -5.55 -2.86 -11.21
C CYS A 72 -4.91 -3.06 -12.58
N THR A 73 -3.59 -3.21 -12.63
CA THR A 73 -2.85 -3.43 -13.88
C THR A 73 -2.78 -4.90 -14.31
N CYS A 74 -3.52 -5.80 -13.66
CA CYS A 74 -3.53 -7.21 -14.08
C CYS A 74 -4.38 -7.41 -15.34
N PRO A 75 -4.08 -8.42 -16.17
CA PRO A 75 -4.80 -8.69 -17.41
C PRO A 75 -6.33 -8.76 -17.24
N ASP A 76 -6.81 -9.45 -16.20
CA ASP A 76 -8.25 -9.56 -15.92
C ASP A 76 -8.94 -8.21 -15.71
N SER A 77 -8.23 -7.24 -15.11
CA SER A 77 -8.78 -5.91 -14.85
C SER A 77 -8.71 -5.02 -16.09
N ILE A 78 -7.64 -5.15 -16.89
CA ILE A 78 -7.45 -4.34 -18.10
C ILE A 78 -8.35 -4.82 -19.24
N MET A 79 -8.41 -6.13 -19.48
CA MET A 79 -9.11 -6.71 -20.63
C MET A 79 -10.61 -6.85 -20.38
N ASN A 80 -10.98 -7.35 -19.20
CA ASN A 80 -12.38 -7.71 -18.92
C ASN A 80 -13.11 -6.63 -18.11
N GLY A 81 -12.39 -5.57 -17.67
CA GLY A 81 -12.95 -4.60 -16.73
C GLY A 81 -13.45 -5.24 -15.42
N ALA A 82 -12.95 -6.43 -15.10
CA ALA A 82 -13.53 -7.24 -14.05
C ALA A 82 -12.99 -6.88 -12.66
N VAL A 83 -13.76 -7.21 -11.63
CA VAL A 83 -13.30 -7.18 -10.24
C VAL A 83 -12.27 -8.29 -10.05
N CYS A 84 -11.00 -8.00 -10.36
CA CYS A 84 -9.95 -8.99 -10.33
C CYS A 84 -9.65 -9.50 -8.90
N LYS A 85 -9.03 -10.67 -8.82
CA LYS A 85 -8.70 -11.31 -7.54
C LYS A 85 -7.79 -10.47 -6.64
N HIS A 86 -6.90 -9.66 -7.22
CA HIS A 86 -6.03 -8.72 -6.49
C HIS A 86 -6.84 -7.65 -5.74
N VAL A 87 -7.82 -7.02 -6.41
CA VAL A 87 -8.68 -6.00 -5.79
C VAL A 87 -9.54 -6.62 -4.69
N ARG A 88 -10.11 -7.81 -4.92
CA ARG A 88 -10.89 -8.53 -3.89
C ARG A 88 -10.05 -8.84 -2.65
N ALA A 89 -8.83 -9.36 -2.84
CA ALA A 89 -7.93 -9.69 -1.75
C ALA A 89 -7.54 -8.45 -0.93
N LEU A 90 -7.15 -7.35 -1.59
CA LEU A 90 -6.78 -6.11 -0.88
C LEU A 90 -7.95 -5.48 -0.13
N LYS A 91 -9.18 -5.58 -0.66
CA LYS A 91 -10.39 -5.16 0.05
C LYS A 91 -10.65 -6.01 1.29
N ALA A 92 -10.48 -7.33 1.19
CA ALA A 92 -10.66 -8.25 2.31
C ALA A 92 -9.66 -7.96 3.44
N LEU A 93 -8.41 -7.63 3.09
CA LEU A 93 -7.36 -7.23 4.03
C LEU A 93 -7.50 -5.79 4.56
N GLY A 94 -8.50 -5.02 4.10
CA GLY A 94 -8.67 -3.62 4.51
C GLY A 94 -7.61 -2.66 3.97
N LEU A 95 -6.78 -3.09 3.02
CA LEU A 95 -5.73 -2.28 2.39
C LEU A 95 -6.28 -1.34 1.31
N VAL A 96 -7.49 -1.63 0.82
CA VAL A 96 -8.30 -0.79 -0.07
C VAL A 96 -9.68 -0.61 0.57
N ALA A 97 -10.24 0.60 0.46
CA ALA A 97 -11.55 0.91 1.04
C ALA A 97 -12.63 -0.04 0.49
N ARG A 98 -13.49 -0.57 1.38
CA ARG A 98 -14.57 -1.50 1.00
C ARG A 98 -15.52 -0.90 -0.04
N ARG A 99 -15.84 0.39 0.13
CA ARG A 99 -16.68 1.19 -0.76
C ARG A 99 -16.03 1.54 -2.11
N ALA A 100 -14.73 1.28 -2.29
CA ALA A 100 -14.08 1.63 -3.53
C ALA A 100 -14.65 0.81 -4.69
N THR A 101 -15.08 1.44 -5.77
CA THR A 101 -15.67 0.77 -6.93
C THR A 101 -14.61 0.57 -8.00
N PRO A 102 -14.51 -0.62 -8.61
CA PRO A 102 -13.64 -0.82 -9.76
C PRO A 102 -13.99 0.18 -10.88
N GLU A 103 -12.98 0.73 -11.53
CA GLU A 103 -13.15 1.74 -12.59
C GLU A 103 -14.12 1.28 -13.68
N ALA A 104 -13.95 0.05 -14.16
CA ALA A 104 -14.81 -0.54 -15.16
C ALA A 104 -16.28 -0.72 -14.70
N VAL A 105 -16.52 -1.00 -13.41
CA VAL A 105 -17.89 -1.02 -12.85
C VAL A 105 -18.50 0.38 -12.84
N ARG A 106 -17.69 1.42 -12.60
CA ARG A 106 -18.15 2.80 -12.65
C ARG A 106 -18.45 3.25 -14.09
N ALA A 107 -17.57 2.89 -15.03
CA ALA A 107 -17.76 3.16 -16.46
C ALA A 107 -19.03 2.47 -17.00
N ALA A 108 -19.27 1.21 -16.65
CA ALA A 108 -20.49 0.49 -17.05
C ALA A 108 -21.79 1.11 -16.51
N ARG A 109 -21.73 1.83 -15.37
CA ARG A 109 -22.89 2.55 -14.80
C ARG A 109 -23.13 3.92 -15.45
N HIS A 110 -22.12 4.50 -16.08
CA HIS A 110 -22.17 5.81 -16.74
C HIS A 110 -21.43 5.72 -18.09
N PRO A 111 -22.06 5.12 -19.12
CA PRO A 111 -21.40 4.86 -20.40
C PRO A 111 -21.12 6.12 -21.22
N GLU A 112 -21.75 7.25 -20.88
CA GLU A 112 -21.53 8.54 -21.56
C GLU A 112 -20.72 9.48 -20.66
N GLY A 113 -19.67 10.07 -21.23
CA GLY A 113 -18.69 10.89 -20.54
C GLY A 113 -19.31 11.94 -19.63
N GLY A 114 -19.13 11.76 -18.32
CA GLY A 114 -19.30 12.84 -17.35
C GLY A 114 -18.12 13.81 -17.46
N ALA A 115 -18.11 14.60 -18.54
CA ALA A 115 -17.46 15.89 -18.52
C ALA A 115 -18.19 16.76 -17.47
N SER A 116 -17.46 17.21 -16.47
CA SER A 116 -17.82 18.36 -15.64
C SER A 116 -16.68 19.34 -15.72
#